data_AF-F2Z425-F1
#
_entry.id   AF-F2Z425-F1
#
_cell.length_a   1.000
_cell.length_b   1.000
_cell.length_c   1.000
_cell.angle_alpha   90.00
_cell.angle_beta   90.00
_cell.angle_gamma   90.00
#
_symmetry.space_group_name_H-M   'P 1'
#
loop_
_entity.id
_entity.type
_entity.pdbx_description
1 polymer ?
#
loop_
_entity_poly.entity_id
_entity_poly.type
_entity_poly.pdbx_seq_one_letter_code
_entity_poly.pdbx_strand_id
1 'polypeptide(L)'
;MAPDISCFFLVALFLASCRATTSSDQKCIEKEVNKTYNCENLGLNEIPGTLPNSTECLEFSFNVLPTIQNTTFSRLINLTFLDLTR
;
A
#
# COMPACT_ATOMS: atom_id res chain seq x y z
N MET A 1 -49.26 -16.52 17.72
CA MET A 1 -48.89 -15.14 17.34
C MET A 1 -47.48 -14.92 17.87
N ALA A 2 -46.54 -14.66 16.96
CA ALA A 2 -45.12 -15.00 17.08
C ALA A 2 -44.30 -14.05 17.97
N PRO A 3 -43.48 -14.56 18.91
CA PRO A 3 -42.39 -13.78 19.50
C PRO A 3 -40.99 -14.17 18.98
N ASP A 4 -40.84 -15.31 18.28
CA ASP A 4 -39.51 -15.91 18.10
C ASP A 4 -38.74 -15.45 16.85
N ILE A 5 -39.43 -14.82 15.89
CA ILE A 5 -38.81 -14.41 14.62
C ILE A 5 -37.99 -13.11 14.81
N SER A 6 -38.31 -12.31 15.82
CA SER A 6 -37.65 -11.02 16.08
C SER A 6 -36.18 -11.16 16.52
N CYS A 7 -35.86 -12.19 17.31
CA CYS A 7 -34.51 -12.36 17.85
C CYS A 7 -33.50 -12.88 16.83
N PHE A 8 -33.92 -13.70 15.86
CA PHE A 8 -33.00 -14.25 14.86
C PHE A 8 -32.55 -13.23 13.82
N PHE A 9 -33.37 -12.22 13.50
CA PHE A 9 -32.98 -11.14 12.58
C PHE A 9 -31.94 -10.18 13.18
N LEU A 10 -31.95 -9.97 14.50
CA LEU A 10 -30.99 -9.09 15.16
C LEU A 10 -29.57 -9.69 15.18
N VAL A 11 -29.42 -11.01 15.23
CA VAL A 11 -28.10 -11.67 15.24
C VAL A 11 -27.43 -11.63 13.84
N ALA A 12 -28.21 -11.73 12.77
CA ALA A 12 -27.68 -11.73 11.40
C ALA A 12 -27.07 -10.37 10.98
N LEU A 13 -27.59 -9.26 11.52
CA LEU A 13 -27.11 -7.92 11.18
C LEU A 13 -25.74 -7.58 11.79
N PHE A 14 -25.30 -8.30 12.84
CA PHE A 14 -23.99 -8.06 13.46
C PHE A 14 -22.80 -8.75 12.75
N LEU A 15 -23.05 -9.77 11.92
CA LEU A 15 -21.98 -10.54 11.26
C LEU A 15 -21.47 -9.91 9.94
N ALA A 16 -22.17 -8.90 9.41
CA ALA A 16 -21.83 -8.27 8.12
C ALA A 16 -20.85 -7.09 8.22
N SER A 17 -20.36 -6.76 9.42
CA SER A 17 -19.38 -5.68 9.62
C SER A 17 -17.99 -6.19 9.99
N CYS A 18 -17.48 -7.20 9.27
CA CYS A 18 -16.04 -7.30 9.08
C CYS A 18 -15.62 -6.18 8.11
N ARG A 19 -15.48 -4.95 8.63
CA ARG A 19 -14.55 -4.02 8.01
C ARG A 19 -13.18 -4.63 8.22
N ALA A 20 -12.73 -5.41 7.25
CA ALA A 20 -11.31 -5.65 7.07
C ALA A 20 -10.69 -4.30 6.71
N THR A 21 -10.48 -3.44 7.71
CA THR A 21 -9.46 -2.40 7.64
C THR A 21 -8.14 -3.13 7.71
N THR A 22 -7.78 -3.83 6.63
CA THR A 22 -6.41 -4.24 6.38
C THR A 22 -5.63 -2.99 5.95
N SER A 23 -5.60 -1.98 6.82
CA SER A 23 -4.42 -1.14 6.92
C SER A 23 -3.38 -1.95 7.68
N SER A 24 -3.02 -3.13 7.17
CA SER A 24 -1.71 -3.69 7.48
C SER A 24 -0.75 -2.62 6.99
N ASP A 25 0.16 -2.16 7.84
CA ASP A 25 1.22 -1.22 7.50
C ASP A 25 1.93 -1.65 6.21
N GLN A 26 1.38 -1.27 5.05
CA GLN A 26 1.89 -1.64 3.74
C GLN A 26 3.11 -0.76 3.47
N LYS A 27 4.21 -1.15 4.13
CA LYS A 27 5.53 -0.55 3.97
C LYS A 27 6.30 -1.32 2.92
N CYS A 28 7.15 -0.59 2.20
CA CYS A 28 8.15 -1.21 1.36
C CYS A 28 9.06 -2.13 2.19
N ILE A 29 9.46 -3.24 1.59
CA ILE A 29 10.42 -4.19 2.15
C ILE A 29 11.83 -3.65 1.86
N GLU A 30 12.63 -3.50 2.90
CA GLU A 30 14.05 -3.19 2.78
C GLU A 30 14.83 -4.46 2.42
N LYS A 31 15.35 -4.54 1.19
CA LYS A 31 16.19 -5.66 0.73
C LYS A 31 17.66 -5.43 1.07
N GLU A 32 18.08 -4.17 1.05
CA GLU A 32 19.41 -3.74 1.46
C GLU A 32 19.30 -2.41 2.20
N VAL A 33 19.93 -2.36 3.40
CA VAL A 33 19.78 -1.24 4.32
C VAL A 33 20.15 0.07 3.66
N ASN A 34 19.21 1.03 3.69
CA ASN A 34 19.35 2.36 3.09
C ASN A 34 19.61 2.41 1.58
N LYS A 35 19.48 1.29 0.86
CA LYS A 35 19.91 1.19 -0.55
C LYS A 35 18.86 0.58 -1.47
N THR A 36 18.31 -0.58 -1.13
CA THR A 36 17.40 -1.33 -2.02
C THR A 36 16.05 -1.56 -1.34
N TYR A 37 14.98 -1.12 -1.99
CA TYR A 37 13.61 -1.22 -1.48
C TYR A 37 12.67 -1.83 -2.51
N ASN A 38 11.81 -2.74 -2.04
CA ASN A 38 10.72 -3.31 -2.80
C ASN A 38 9.38 -2.80 -2.26
N CYS A 39 8.64 -2.13 -3.14
CA CYS A 39 7.33 -1.55 -2.88
C CYS A 39 6.27 -2.16 -3.81
N GLU A 40 6.50 -3.35 -4.37
CA GLU A 40 5.63 -3.93 -5.38
C GLU A 40 4.24 -4.26 -4.81
N ASN A 41 3.19 -4.13 -5.62
CA ASN A 41 1.82 -4.55 -5.27
C ASN A 41 1.21 -3.86 -4.04
N LEU A 42 1.73 -2.69 -3.65
CA LEU A 42 1.22 -1.93 -2.51
C LEU A 42 0.11 -0.94 -2.89
N GLY A 43 -0.21 -0.80 -4.19
CA GLY A 43 -1.26 0.11 -4.67
C GLY A 43 -0.98 1.58 -4.35
N LEU A 44 0.29 1.94 -4.23
CA LEU A 44 0.73 3.27 -3.84
C LEU A 44 0.47 4.27 -4.97
N ASN A 45 0.03 5.47 -4.58
CA ASN A 45 -0.22 6.58 -5.50
C ASN A 45 0.92 7.61 -5.56
N GLU A 46 1.91 7.47 -4.68
CA GLU A 46 3.07 8.34 -4.57
C GLU A 46 4.25 7.57 -3.97
N ILE A 47 5.45 8.15 -4.09
CA ILE A 47 6.66 7.58 -3.52
C ILE A 47 6.67 7.79 -2.00
N PRO A 48 6.80 6.73 -1.17
CA PRO A 48 6.74 6.87 0.28
C PRO A 48 7.82 7.81 0.82
N GLY A 49 7.40 8.79 1.63
CA GLY A 49 8.30 9.72 2.31
C GLY A 49 9.28 9.05 3.28
N THR A 50 8.98 7.82 3.70
CA THR A 50 9.81 7.01 4.60
C THR A 50 11.03 6.38 3.92
N LEU A 51 11.07 6.30 2.59
CA LEU A 51 12.25 5.83 1.87
C LEU A 51 13.40 6.81 2.08
N PRO A 52 14.63 6.38 2.41
CA PRO A 52 15.75 7.29 2.58
C PRO A 52 16.18 7.94 1.26
N ASN A 53 16.76 9.13 1.32
CA ASN A 53 17.26 9.83 0.12
C ASN A 53 18.43 9.09 -0.56
N SER A 54 19.07 8.16 0.15
CA SER A 54 20.16 7.34 -0.35
C SER A 54 19.72 6.13 -1.18
N THR A 55 18.42 5.86 -1.31
CA THR A 55 17.92 4.73 -2.10
C THR A 55 18.49 4.75 -3.52
N GLU A 56 19.12 3.64 -3.90
CA GLU A 56 19.70 3.44 -5.24
C GLU A 56 18.81 2.56 -6.11
N CYS A 57 18.13 1.58 -5.51
CA CYS A 57 17.31 0.60 -6.23
C CYS A 57 15.89 0.60 -5.68
N LEU A 58 14.92 0.92 -6.53
CA LEU A 58 13.50 0.95 -6.18
C LEU A 58 12.68 0.06 -7.10
N GLU A 59 12.18 -1.06 -6.56
CA GLU A 59 11.21 -1.94 -7.21
C GLU A 59 9.80 -1.41 -6.88
N PHE A 60 9.16 -0.68 -7.80
CA PHE A 60 7.88 0.02 -7.58
C PHE A 60 6.77 -0.48 -8.53
N SER A 61 6.93 -1.69 -9.07
CA SER A 61 6.00 -2.29 -10.01
C SER A 61 4.61 -2.52 -9.39
N PHE A 62 3.59 -2.62 -10.25
CA PHE A 62 2.19 -2.85 -9.84
C PHE A 62 1.62 -1.83 -8.83
N ASN A 63 2.16 -0.62 -8.80
CA ASN A 63 1.57 0.53 -8.12
C ASN A 63 0.73 1.39 -9.08
N VAL A 64 0.12 2.46 -8.56
CA VAL A 64 -0.79 3.31 -9.32
C VAL A 64 -0.21 4.71 -9.38
N LEU A 65 0.64 5.01 -10.36
CA LEU A 65 1.12 6.37 -10.61
C LEU A 65 0.43 6.93 -11.86
N PRO A 66 -0.72 7.63 -11.74
CA PRO A 66 -1.47 8.09 -12.92
C PRO A 66 -0.71 9.13 -13.73
N THR A 67 0.20 9.86 -13.09
CA THR A 67 1.04 10.86 -13.74
C THR A 67 2.39 10.91 -13.03
N ILE A 68 3.45 10.99 -13.80
CA ILE A 68 4.81 11.22 -13.31
C ILE A 68 5.20 12.65 -13.68
N GLN A 69 5.62 13.42 -12.69
CA GLN A 69 6.08 14.79 -12.85
C GLN A 69 7.52 14.94 -12.37
N ASN A 70 8.12 16.10 -12.64
CA ASN A 70 9.49 16.41 -12.22
C ASN A 70 9.69 16.33 -10.70
N THR A 71 8.62 16.43 -9.91
CA THR A 71 8.62 16.30 -8.44
C THR A 71 8.45 14.88 -7.92
N THR A 72 7.99 13.92 -8.73
CA THR A 72 7.64 12.57 -8.26
C THR A 72 8.82 11.84 -7.62
N PHE A 73 10.01 11.97 -8.22
CA PHE A 73 11.25 11.29 -7.78
C PHE A 73 12.34 12.26 -7.35
N SER A 74 12.07 13.58 -7.29
CA SER A 74 13.10 14.62 -7.12
C SER A 74 13.93 14.49 -5.84
N ARG A 75 13.38 13.79 -4.82
CA ARG A 75 14.05 13.53 -3.55
C ARG A 75 15.04 12.36 -3.62
N LEU A 76 14.80 11.37 -4.48
CA LEU A 76 15.59 10.15 -4.61
C LEU A 76 16.69 10.32 -5.67
N ILE A 77 17.61 11.25 -5.40
CA ILE A 77 18.65 11.68 -6.35
C ILE A 77 19.70 10.60 -6.68
N ASN A 78 19.79 9.55 -5.85
CA ASN A 78 20.75 8.47 -5.99
C ASN A 78 20.21 7.25 -6.74
N LEU A 79 18.98 7.30 -7.28
CA LEU A 79 18.40 6.18 -8.01
C LEU A 79 19.28 5.80 -9.21
N THR A 80 19.74 4.55 -9.20
CA THR A 80 20.42 3.89 -10.32
C THR A 80 19.54 2.85 -10.99
N PHE A 81 18.53 2.33 -10.27
CA PHE A 81 17.52 1.41 -10.78
C PHE A 81 16.12 1.80 -10.30
N LEU A 82 15.17 1.85 -11.23
CA LEU A 82 13.77 2.17 -10.98
C LEU A 82 12.88 1.27 -11.85
N ASP A 83 12.05 0.46 -11.21
CA ASP A 83 11.04 -0.37 -11.87
C ASP A 83 9.63 0.20 -11.65
N LEU A 84 8.93 0.53 -12.74
CA LEU A 84 7.55 1.02 -12.77
C LEU A 84 6.62 0.08 -13.57
N THR A 85 7.03 -1.16 -13.80
CA THR A 85 6.32 -2.14 -14.64
C THR A 85 4.96 -2.50 -14.07
N ARG A 86 4.05 -2.98 -14.93
CA ARG A 86 2.72 -3.47 -14.61
C ARG A 86 2.48 -4.84 -15.22
#